data_AF-A0A2V8UCX8-F1
#
_entry.id   AF-A0A2V8UCX8-F1
#
_cell.length_a   1.000
_cell.length_b   1.000
_cell.length_c   1.000
_cell.angle_alpha   90.00
_cell.angle_beta   90.00
_cell.angle_gamma   90.00
#
_symmetry.space_group_name_H-M   'P 1'
#
loop_
_entity.id
_entity.type
_entity.pdbx_description
1 polymer ?
#
loop_
_entity_poly.entity_id
_entity_poly.type
_entity_poly.pdbx_seq_one_letter_code
_entity_poly.pdbx_strand_id
1 'polypeptide(L)'
;MRRRHFLLITGAAALTPAASAPAATVLYGDHAVSLDKVRPDPKDLWVHAADLPRINGFELKPQGACREDICIPLSKVMKRGDWFNLSGFARNIGEAVVADSEVWSFGEIPALRGSFLSSRIAPDFAAPDRKGRMVHLNGFRGKKVLVVTWASW
;
A
#
# COMPACT_ATOMS: atom_id res chain seq x y z
N MET A 1 -61.31 -37.99 17.00
CA MET A 1 -60.57 -36.84 17.59
C MET A 1 -59.08 -37.08 17.42
N ARG A 2 -58.39 -36.40 16.49
CA ARG A 2 -56.97 -36.62 16.16
C ARG A 2 -56.20 -35.32 16.43
N ARG A 3 -55.46 -35.27 17.54
CA ARG A 3 -54.70 -34.11 18.00
C ARG A 3 -53.57 -33.78 17.01
N ARG A 4 -53.54 -32.56 16.48
CA ARG A 4 -52.43 -32.02 15.69
C ARG A 4 -51.36 -31.52 16.65
N HIS A 5 -50.14 -32.04 16.57
CA HIS A 5 -48.98 -31.50 17.28
C HIS A 5 -48.35 -30.39 16.42
N PHE A 6 -48.37 -29.17 16.95
CA PHE A 6 -47.65 -28.03 16.39
C PHE A 6 -46.21 -28.08 16.90
N LEU A 7 -45.25 -28.32 16.01
CA LEU A 7 -43.82 -28.16 16.31
C LEU A 7 -43.49 -26.66 16.25
N LEU A 8 -43.17 -26.08 17.41
CA LEU A 8 -42.59 -24.74 17.51
C LEU A 8 -41.11 -24.83 17.15
N ILE A 9 -40.73 -24.28 15.99
CA ILE A 9 -39.33 -24.11 15.59
C ILE A 9 -38.87 -22.77 16.17
N THR A 10 -38.12 -22.81 17.28
CA THR A 10 -37.36 -21.66 17.78
C THR A 10 -36.11 -21.48 16.91
N GLY A 11 -36.16 -20.55 15.96
CA GLY A 11 -34.98 -20.13 15.20
C GLY A 11 -34.15 -19.16 16.03
N ALA A 12 -32.95 -19.55 16.44
CA ALA A 12 -31.95 -18.65 16.98
C ALA A 12 -31.29 -17.90 15.82
N ALA A 13 -31.55 -16.59 15.70
CA ALA A 13 -30.84 -15.73 14.76
C ALA A 13 -29.42 -15.48 15.30
N ALA A 14 -28.41 -15.98 14.61
CA ALA A 14 -27.02 -15.65 14.92
C ALA A 14 -26.74 -14.21 14.49
N LEU A 15 -26.51 -13.32 15.45
CA LEU A 15 -26.01 -11.97 15.20
C LEU A 15 -24.51 -12.07 14.89
N THR A 16 -24.14 -11.96 13.61
CA THR A 16 -22.75 -11.73 13.22
C THR A 16 -22.36 -10.31 13.64
N PRO A 17 -21.35 -10.13 14.51
CA PRO A 17 -20.86 -8.80 14.85
C PRO A 17 -20.29 -8.13 13.59
N ALA A 18 -20.67 -6.88 13.34
CA ALA A 18 -20.10 -6.08 12.28
C ALA A 18 -18.61 -5.85 12.59
N ALA A 19 -17.73 -6.14 11.63
CA ALA A 19 -16.32 -5.76 11.74
C ALA A 19 -16.22 -4.24 11.91
N SER A 20 -15.51 -3.79 12.93
CA SER A 20 -15.22 -2.36 13.12
C SER A 20 -14.43 -1.84 11.93
N ALA A 21 -14.74 -0.62 11.47
CA ALA A 21 -13.94 0.04 10.44
C ALA A 21 -12.46 0.12 10.89
N PRO A 22 -11.50 -0.11 9.98
CA PRO A 22 -10.09 -0.04 10.33
C PRO A 22 -9.73 1.38 10.77
N ALA A 23 -8.76 1.48 11.68
CA ALA A 23 -8.28 2.76 12.17
C ALA A 23 -7.49 3.53 11.09
N ALA A 24 -6.92 2.83 10.12
CA ALA A 24 -6.42 3.41 8.86
C ALA A 24 -6.31 2.33 7.79
N THR A 25 -6.30 2.73 6.52
CA THR A 25 -5.92 1.88 5.38
C THR A 25 -4.75 2.50 4.65
N VAL A 26 -3.68 1.73 4.47
CA VAL A 26 -2.47 2.15 3.75
C VAL A 26 -2.45 1.51 2.37
N LEU A 27 -2.35 2.32 1.32
CA LEU A 27 -2.13 1.89 -0.05
C LEU A 27 -0.64 2.06 -0.37
N TYR A 28 0.01 0.98 -0.81
CA TYR A 28 1.41 1.01 -1.21
C TYR A 28 1.63 -0.03 -2.32
N GLY A 29 2.21 0.38 -3.44
CA GLY A 29 2.37 -0.50 -4.60
C GLY A 29 1.01 -0.94 -5.17
N ASP A 30 0.79 -2.25 -5.25
CA ASP A 30 -0.42 -2.89 -5.76
C ASP A 30 -1.33 -3.46 -4.66
N HIS A 31 -1.01 -3.21 -3.38
CA HIS A 31 -1.76 -3.74 -2.25
C HIS A 31 -2.27 -2.67 -1.27
N ALA A 32 -3.28 -3.08 -0.50
CA ALA A 32 -3.88 -2.29 0.57
C ALA A 32 -3.75 -3.02 1.90
N VAL A 33 -3.34 -2.29 2.94
CA VAL A 33 -3.13 -2.77 4.29
C VAL A 33 -4.06 -2.04 5.25
N SER A 34 -5.05 -2.76 5.78
CA SER A 34 -5.85 -2.28 6.89
C SER A 34 -5.08 -2.38 8.20
N LEU A 35 -5.17 -1.32 9.02
CA LEU A 35 -4.56 -1.20 10.34
C LEU A 35 -5.66 -1.10 11.39
N ASP A 36 -5.62 -2.00 12.37
CA ASP A 36 -6.61 -2.00 13.46
C ASP A 36 -6.38 -0.86 14.46
N LYS A 37 -5.13 -0.38 14.55
CA LYS A 37 -4.72 0.68 15.47
C LYS A 37 -3.68 1.58 14.82
N VAL A 38 -3.89 2.88 14.97
CA VAL A 38 -2.90 3.92 14.71
C VAL A 38 -2.80 4.81 15.94
N ARG A 39 -1.66 5.44 16.14
CA ARG A 39 -1.53 6.43 17.22
C ARG A 39 -2.13 7.76 16.76
N PRO A 40 -3.09 8.33 17.50
CA PRO A 40 -3.73 9.60 17.11
C PRO A 40 -2.70 10.72 16.95
N ASP A 41 -2.74 11.39 15.79
CA ASP A 41 -1.95 12.55 15.47
C ASP A 41 -2.70 13.36 14.39
N PRO A 42 -2.77 14.69 14.50
CA PRO A 42 -3.55 15.52 13.58
C PRO A 42 -2.94 15.65 12.18
N LYS A 43 -1.68 15.26 11.99
CA LYS A 43 -0.94 15.48 10.74
C LYS A 43 -0.31 14.21 10.19
N ASP A 44 0.11 13.31 11.06
CA ASP A 44 1.00 12.22 10.69
C ASP A 44 0.38 10.84 10.93
N LEU A 45 0.71 9.91 10.05
CA LEU A 45 0.33 8.52 10.22
C LEU A 45 1.38 7.82 11.08
N TRP A 46 1.01 7.50 12.32
CA TRP A 46 1.82 6.73 13.24
C TRP A 46 1.32 5.29 13.31
N VAL A 47 2.12 4.36 12.79
CA VAL A 47 1.82 2.93 12.74
C VAL A 47 2.67 2.18 13.76
N HIS A 48 2.29 0.95 14.10
CA HIS A 48 3.20 0.07 14.82
C HIS A 48 4.40 -0.27 13.92
N ALA A 49 5.60 -0.22 14.48
CA ALA A 49 6.82 -0.57 13.75
C ALA A 49 6.78 -2.00 13.18
N ALA A 50 6.05 -2.91 13.84
CA ALA A 50 5.86 -4.29 13.40
C ALA A 50 5.01 -4.42 12.12
N ASP A 51 4.23 -3.39 11.75
CA ASP A 51 3.44 -3.40 10.52
C ASP A 51 4.27 -3.04 9.27
N LEU A 52 5.45 -2.44 9.44
CA LEU A 52 6.26 -1.95 8.31
C LEU A 52 6.58 -3.02 7.25
N PRO A 53 6.97 -4.27 7.60
CA PRO A 53 7.25 -5.29 6.60
C PRO A 53 6.02 -5.59 5.72
N ARG A 54 4.82 -5.60 6.32
CA ARG A 54 3.57 -5.85 5.61
C ARG A 54 3.12 -4.63 4.79
N ILE A 55 3.39 -3.42 5.26
CA ILE A 55 3.02 -2.18 4.57
C ILE A 55 3.90 -1.96 3.33
N ASN A 56 5.22 -1.90 3.52
CA ASN A 56 6.16 -1.46 2.47
C ASN A 56 7.47 -2.26 2.45
N GLY A 57 7.55 -3.38 3.15
CA GLY A 57 8.72 -4.27 3.16
C GLY A 57 9.90 -3.78 3.99
N PHE A 58 9.75 -2.68 4.76
CA PHE A 58 10.83 -2.19 5.61
C PHE A 58 10.87 -2.90 6.96
N GLU A 59 12.08 -3.12 7.45
CA GLU A 59 12.39 -3.58 8.80
C GLU A 59 13.20 -2.51 9.53
N LEU A 60 12.95 -2.32 10.83
CA LEU A 60 13.76 -1.42 11.65
C LEU A 60 14.99 -2.15 12.18
N LYS A 61 16.18 -1.66 11.82
CA LYS A 61 17.48 -2.14 12.29
C LYS A 61 18.23 -0.99 12.97
N PRO A 62 19.31 -1.24 13.74
CA PRO A 62 20.05 -0.19 14.43
C PRO A 62 20.55 0.94 13.51
N GLN A 63 20.93 0.61 12.28
CA GLN A 63 21.37 1.57 11.26
C GLN A 63 20.24 2.39 10.62
N GLY A 64 18.96 1.97 10.76
CA GLY A 64 17.83 2.65 10.14
C GLY A 64 16.68 1.73 9.71
N ALA A 65 15.80 2.25 8.86
CA ALA A 65 14.77 1.46 8.19
C ALA A 65 15.41 0.81 6.95
N CYS A 66 15.43 -0.52 6.92
CA CYS A 66 16.08 -1.29 5.86
C CYS A 66 15.07 -2.08 5.05
N ARG A 67 15.24 -2.10 3.73
CA ARG A 67 14.55 -2.98 2.80
C ARG A 67 15.55 -3.50 1.79
N GLU A 68 15.64 -4.82 1.67
CA GLU A 68 16.65 -5.48 0.84
C GLU A 68 18.06 -4.97 1.19
N ASP A 69 18.79 -4.40 0.22
CA ASP A 69 20.14 -3.86 0.37
C ASP A 69 20.17 -2.37 0.76
N ILE A 70 19.02 -1.70 0.79
CA ILE A 70 18.92 -0.27 1.11
C ILE A 70 18.54 -0.08 2.58
N CYS A 71 19.36 0.68 3.30
CA CYS A 71 19.07 1.13 4.67
C CYS A 71 19.04 2.65 4.74
N ILE A 72 17.92 3.20 5.19
CA ILE A 72 17.70 4.63 5.32
C ILE A 72 17.84 5.04 6.79
N PRO A 73 18.81 5.92 7.12
CA PRO A 73 18.99 6.39 8.49
C PRO A 73 17.74 7.05 9.07
N LEU A 74 17.44 6.76 10.33
CA LEU A 74 16.30 7.31 11.05
C LEU A 74 16.73 8.35 12.06
N SER A 75 16.02 9.48 12.09
CA SER A 75 16.12 10.43 13.19
C SER A 75 15.36 9.93 14.42
N LYS A 76 15.79 10.32 15.62
CA LYS A 76 15.14 9.91 16.88
C LYS A 76 13.67 10.34 16.96
N VAL A 77 13.29 11.40 16.26
CA VAL A 77 11.90 11.91 16.25
C VAL A 77 10.92 11.02 15.49
N MET A 78 11.43 10.08 14.68
CA MET A 78 10.62 9.18 13.84
C MET A 78 10.07 7.97 14.60
N LYS A 79 10.58 7.69 15.80
CA LYS A 79 10.12 6.60 16.67
C LYS A 79 9.68 7.13 18.03
N ARG A 80 8.59 6.58 18.56
CA ARG A 80 8.16 6.78 19.96
C ARG A 80 7.67 5.45 20.53
N GLY A 81 8.52 4.78 21.31
CA GLY A 81 8.27 3.38 21.71
C GLY A 81 8.14 2.50 20.46
N ASP A 82 7.05 1.73 20.38
CA ASP A 82 6.75 0.84 19.25
C ASP A 82 6.10 1.55 18.07
N TRP A 83 5.86 2.87 18.18
CA TRP A 83 5.26 3.66 17.11
C TRP A 83 6.31 4.24 16.16
N PHE A 84 6.01 4.19 14.88
CA PHE A 84 6.81 4.74 13.80
C PHE A 84 5.99 5.76 13.00
N ASN A 85 6.56 6.94 12.78
CA ASN A 85 5.93 7.98 11.95
C ASN A 85 6.14 7.65 10.47
N LEU A 86 5.19 6.94 9.86
CA LEU A 86 5.28 6.46 8.49
C LEU A 86 5.20 7.60 7.47
N SER A 87 4.25 8.52 7.62
CA SER A 87 4.14 9.67 6.70
C SER A 87 5.27 10.69 6.89
N GLY A 88 5.80 10.83 8.11
CA GLY A 88 7.01 11.59 8.40
C GLY A 88 8.25 11.00 7.74
N PHE A 89 8.39 9.67 7.79
CA PHE A 89 9.46 8.96 7.09
C PHE A 89 9.38 9.15 5.59
N ALA A 90 8.19 8.99 4.99
CA ALA A 90 7.95 9.18 3.57
C ALA A 90 8.41 10.58 3.10
N ARG A 91 7.99 11.63 3.80
CA ARG A 91 8.41 13.00 3.46
C ARG A 91 9.90 13.22 3.62
N ASN A 92 10.53 12.61 4.63
CA ASN A 92 11.98 12.73 4.85
C ASN A 92 12.80 12.10 3.70
N ILE A 93 12.27 11.07 3.05
CA ILE A 93 12.94 10.38 1.93
C ILE A 93 12.44 10.83 0.55
N GLY A 94 11.56 11.84 0.51
CA GLY A 94 10.96 12.34 -0.72
C GLY A 94 9.94 11.41 -1.38
N GLU A 95 9.43 10.42 -0.64
CA GLU A 95 8.33 9.57 -1.07
C GLU A 95 7.02 10.37 -1.08
N ALA A 96 6.28 10.29 -2.18
CA ALA A 96 4.99 10.96 -2.31
C ALA A 96 3.97 10.30 -1.37
N VAL A 97 3.26 11.11 -0.59
CA VAL A 97 2.19 10.65 0.31
C VAL A 97 0.98 11.56 0.18
N VAL A 98 -0.20 10.96 0.07
CA VAL A 98 -1.50 11.65 0.08
C VAL A 98 -2.40 10.97 1.10
N ALA A 99 -3.17 11.76 1.84
CA ALA A 99 -4.15 11.25 2.79
C ALA A 99 -5.53 11.81 2.44
N ASP A 100 -6.54 10.94 2.52
CA ASP A 100 -7.95 11.33 2.52
C ASP A 100 -8.67 10.50 3.59
N SER A 101 -9.21 11.19 4.59
CA SER A 101 -9.85 10.56 5.74
C SER A 101 -8.92 9.51 6.40
N GLU A 102 -9.35 8.26 6.54
CA GLU A 102 -8.54 7.17 7.12
C GLU A 102 -7.67 6.44 6.09
N VAL A 103 -7.62 6.91 4.83
CA VAL A 103 -6.88 6.27 3.74
C VAL A 103 -5.61 7.06 3.44
N TRP A 104 -4.48 6.37 3.43
CA TRP A 104 -3.16 6.93 3.15
C TRP A 104 -2.54 6.22 1.97
N SER A 105 -2.22 6.96 0.91
CA SER A 105 -1.58 6.43 -0.28
C SER A 105 -0.12 6.87 -0.35
N PHE A 106 0.77 5.90 -0.50
CA PHE A 106 2.21 6.08 -0.58
C PHE A 106 2.69 5.66 -1.98
N GLY A 107 3.43 6.56 -2.62
CA GLY A 107 4.04 6.30 -3.92
C GLY A 107 5.28 5.40 -3.84
N GLU A 108 5.94 5.21 -4.98
CA GLU A 108 7.23 4.52 -4.97
C GLU A 108 8.32 5.37 -4.32
N ILE A 109 9.15 4.73 -3.50
CA ILE A 109 10.25 5.38 -2.80
C ILE A 109 11.38 5.72 -3.79
N PRO A 110 11.83 6.99 -3.87
CA PRO A 110 12.82 7.43 -4.85
C PRO A 110 14.14 6.65 -4.81
N ALA A 111 14.64 6.34 -3.61
CA ALA A 111 15.88 5.59 -3.43
C ALA A 111 15.81 4.17 -4.04
N LEU A 112 14.61 3.58 -4.10
CA LEU A 112 14.36 2.25 -4.65
C LEU A 112 14.08 2.30 -6.17
N ARG A 113 13.75 3.49 -6.72
CA ARG A 113 13.63 3.75 -8.16
C ARG A 113 14.96 4.00 -8.87
N GLY A 114 16.02 4.31 -8.13
CA GLY A 114 17.29 4.76 -8.69
C GLY A 114 17.90 3.81 -9.72
N SER A 115 17.72 2.50 -9.55
CA SER A 115 18.20 1.46 -10.47
C SER A 115 17.54 1.54 -11.86
N PHE A 116 16.25 1.85 -11.94
CA PHE A 116 15.54 2.00 -13.21
C PHE A 116 16.08 3.19 -14.01
N LEU A 117 16.22 4.35 -13.36
CA LEU A 117 16.74 5.56 -14.00
C LEU A 117 18.22 5.42 -14.37
N SER A 118 19.03 4.77 -13.53
CA SER A 118 20.46 4.57 -13.80
C SER A 118 20.70 3.59 -14.95
N SER A 119 19.87 2.55 -15.08
CA SER A 119 19.98 1.57 -16.17
C SER A 119 19.77 2.22 -17.55
N ARG A 120 18.96 3.29 -17.63
CA ARG A 120 18.51 3.93 -18.88
C ARG A 120 17.85 2.96 -19.86
N ILE A 121 17.40 1.80 -19.36
CA ILE A 121 16.68 0.79 -20.14
C ILE A 121 15.21 0.96 -19.81
N ALA A 122 14.40 1.29 -20.81
CA ALA A 122 12.95 1.28 -20.65
C ALA A 122 12.48 -0.16 -20.35
N PRO A 123 11.69 -0.39 -19.29
CA PRO A 123 11.14 -1.70 -19.00
C PRO A 123 10.20 -2.12 -20.13
N ASP A 124 10.22 -3.40 -20.47
CA ASP A 124 9.23 -3.93 -21.41
C ASP A 124 7.86 -4.01 -20.73
N PHE A 125 6.82 -3.68 -21.47
CA PHE A 125 5.44 -3.89 -21.07
C PHE A 125 4.64 -4.28 -22.30
N ALA A 126 3.51 -4.95 -22.07
CA ALA A 126 2.60 -5.36 -23.12
C ALA A 126 1.22 -4.72 -22.90
N ALA A 127 0.65 -4.16 -23.96
CA ALA A 127 -0.71 -3.64 -23.95
C ALA A 127 -1.43 -4.04 -25.24
N PRO A 128 -2.75 -4.32 -25.19
CA PRO A 128 -3.51 -4.59 -26.40
C PRO A 128 -3.65 -3.33 -27.26
N ASP A 129 -3.53 -3.47 -28.58
CA ASP A 129 -3.92 -2.44 -29.54
C ASP A 129 -5.45 -2.32 -29.64
N ARG A 130 -5.94 -1.39 -30.49
CA ARG A 130 -7.38 -1.18 -30.72
C ARG A 130 -8.11 -2.41 -31.29
N LYS A 131 -7.40 -3.41 -31.78
CA LYS A 131 -7.93 -4.67 -32.31
C LYS A 131 -7.72 -5.83 -31.33
N GLY A 132 -7.26 -5.57 -30.11
CA GLY A 132 -7.01 -6.57 -29.07
C GLY A 132 -5.70 -7.34 -29.24
N ARG A 133 -4.84 -6.99 -30.20
CA ARG A 133 -3.55 -7.68 -30.37
C ARG A 133 -2.54 -7.17 -29.36
N MET A 134 -1.86 -8.07 -28.66
CA MET A 134 -0.81 -7.68 -27.72
C MET A 134 0.37 -7.04 -28.45
N VAL A 135 0.77 -5.86 -27.99
CA VAL A 135 1.93 -5.12 -28.48
C VAL A 135 2.90 -4.94 -27.32
N HIS A 136 4.17 -5.32 -27.54
CA HIS A 136 5.26 -5.13 -26.59
C HIS A 136 6.07 -3.88 -26.91
N LEU A 137 6.53 -3.16 -25.89
CA LEU A 137 7.43 -2.02 -26.07
C LEU A 137 8.74 -2.44 -26.74
N ASN A 138 9.27 -3.62 -26.36
CA ASN A 138 10.51 -4.15 -26.91
C ASN A 138 10.46 -4.40 -28.43
N GLY A 139 9.26 -4.54 -29.01
CA GLY A 139 9.05 -4.70 -30.45
C GLY A 139 9.40 -3.45 -31.26
N PHE A 140 9.59 -2.30 -30.59
CA PHE A 140 10.00 -1.04 -31.21
C PHE A 140 11.51 -0.73 -31.06
N ARG A 141 12.32 -1.68 -30.55
CA ARG A 141 13.78 -1.50 -30.46
C ARG A 141 14.37 -1.07 -31.81
N GLY A 142 15.28 -0.09 -31.77
CA GLY A 142 15.87 0.53 -32.95
C GLY A 142 15.09 1.74 -33.52
N LYS A 143 13.95 2.11 -32.92
CA LYS A 143 13.16 3.29 -33.31
C LYS A 143 13.14 4.32 -32.17
N LYS A 144 12.90 5.59 -32.50
CA LYS A 144 12.52 6.61 -31.51
C LYS A 144 11.05 6.37 -31.14
N VAL A 145 10.76 6.22 -29.85
CA VAL A 145 9.42 5.91 -29.34
C VAL A 145 9.02 6.97 -28.33
N LEU A 146 7.82 7.55 -28.51
CA LEU A 146 7.16 8.40 -27.52
C LEU A 146 6.01 7.59 -26.91
N VAL A 147 6.05 7.40 -25.59
CA VAL A 147 4.96 6.77 -24.84
C VAL A 147 4.12 7.86 -24.19
N VAL A 148 2.83 7.86 -24.45
CA VAL A 148 1.88 8.82 -23.89
C VAL A 148 0.86 8.05 -23.05
N THR A 149 0.87 8.29 -21.73
CA THR A 149 -0.17 7.84 -20.82
C THR A 149 -1.23 8.92 -20.72
N TRP A 150 -2.49 8.57 -20.97
CA TRP A 150 -3.62 9.52 -20.94
C TRP A 150 -4.86 8.82 -20.40
N ALA A 151 -5.80 9.63 -19.91
CA ALA A 151 -7.13 9.17 -19.58
C ALA A 151 -8.15 10.29 -19.87
N SER A 152 -9.40 9.93 -20.14
CA SER A 152 -10.45 10.84 -20.61
C SER A 152 -11.27 11.52 -19.51
N TRP A 153 -10.98 11.22 -18.25
CA TRP A 153 -11.75 11.64 -17.07
C TRP A 153 -11.19 12.92 -16.46
#